data_AF-A0A7I9ZE20-F1
#
_entry.id   AF-A0A7I9ZE20-F1
#
_cell.length_a   1.000
_cell.length_b   1.000
_cell.length_c   1.000
_cell.angle_alpha   90.00
_cell.angle_beta   90.00
_cell.angle_gamma   90.00
#
_symmetry.space_group_name_H-M   'P 1'
#
loop_
_entity.id
_entity.type
_entity.pdbx_description
1 polymer ?
#
loop_
_entity_poly.entity_id
_entity_poly.type
_entity_poly.pdbx_seq_one_letter_code
_entity_poly.pdbx_strand_id
1 'polypeptide(L)'
;MVHVDIKKVGRIPDGGVWRVHGKNRAQGRASRAARAGYVYLHSAVDGYSRLTYTEALTDEKAITAIGFMHRARVWFAAHGIDRIQRIVTDNGSCYRAKDFARVLHGARHQRITPYTPRHNGKIERYHRILAEEFLYARTWTSEAQRSEALKIWNIHFNYHRPHSAADGQPPASRLTTGITNVVTSYSWHAGLVSTQTRTLSPPRRQKPCREKPPVEAEPGLVGFVQMSQ
;
A
#
# COMPACT_ATOMS: atom_id res chain seq x y z
N MET A 1 -6.78 -15.04 0.99
CA MET A 1 -5.74 -15.29 -0.04
C MET A 1 -4.57 -14.40 0.27
N VAL A 2 -3.33 -14.85 0.08
CA VAL A 2 -2.13 -14.06 0.36
C VAL A 2 -1.37 -13.82 -0.93
N HIS A 3 -0.99 -12.57 -1.20
CA HIS A 3 -0.12 -12.21 -2.32
C HIS A 3 1.31 -12.18 -1.81
N VAL A 4 2.24 -12.80 -2.52
CA VAL A 4 3.64 -12.90 -2.13
C VAL A 4 4.52 -12.47 -3.30
N ASP A 5 5.45 -11.57 -3.04
CA ASP A 5 6.31 -10.97 -4.06
C ASP A 5 7.63 -10.51 -3.42
N ILE A 6 8.66 -10.35 -4.26
CA ILE A 6 9.98 -9.88 -3.85
C ILE A 6 10.28 -8.55 -4.54
N LYS A 7 10.50 -7.51 -3.74
CA LYS A 7 11.01 -6.24 -4.25
C LYS A 7 12.53 -6.18 -4.09
N LYS A 8 13.23 -6.11 -5.21
CA LYS A 8 14.68 -5.88 -5.25
C LYS A 8 15.01 -4.41 -5.05
N VAL A 9 15.88 -4.10 -4.09
CA VAL A 9 16.29 -2.73 -3.74
C VAL A 9 17.81 -2.66 -3.68
N GLY A 10 18.39 -1.53 -4.11
CA GLY A 10 19.83 -1.32 -3.97
C GLY A 10 20.25 -1.38 -2.49
N ARG A 11 21.35 -2.10 -2.22
CA ARG A 11 21.96 -2.14 -0.90
C ARG A 11 22.64 -0.81 -0.61
N ILE A 12 22.54 -0.38 0.65
CA ILE A 12 23.14 0.87 1.10
C ILE A 12 24.54 0.55 1.65
N PRO A 13 25.62 1.11 1.06
CA PRO A 13 26.95 0.93 1.60
C PRO A 13 27.08 1.66 2.94
N ASP A 14 28.01 1.21 3.78
CA ASP A 14 28.28 1.87 5.05
C ASP A 14 28.78 3.30 4.80
N GLY A 15 28.16 4.27 5.47
CA GLY A 15 28.35 5.70 5.21
C GLY A 15 27.29 6.31 4.27
N GLY A 16 26.39 5.51 3.71
CA GLY A 16 25.23 5.99 2.95
C GLY A 16 25.46 6.10 1.45
N VAL A 17 24.38 6.36 0.72
CA VAL A 17 24.39 6.50 -0.75
C VAL A 17 24.86 7.92 -1.14
N TRP A 18 25.30 8.14 -2.39
CA TRP A 18 25.72 9.44 -2.96
C TRP A 18 24.85 10.66 -2.57
N ARG A 19 23.55 10.46 -2.34
CA ARG A 19 22.63 11.50 -1.84
C ARG A 19 23.00 12.08 -0.47
N VAL A 20 23.81 11.36 0.31
CA VAL A 20 24.30 11.77 1.65
C VAL A 20 25.55 12.65 1.55
N HIS A 21 26.38 12.50 0.52
CA HIS A 21 27.75 13.08 0.52
C HIS A 21 27.97 14.29 -0.37
N GLY A 22 27.01 14.70 -1.20
CA GLY A 22 27.22 15.83 -2.13
C GLY A 22 28.35 15.56 -3.13
N LYS A 23 28.50 16.44 -4.13
CA LYS A 23 29.32 16.19 -5.33
C LYS A 23 30.84 16.08 -5.10
N ASN A 24 31.35 16.19 -3.87
CA ASN A 24 32.77 16.45 -3.65
C ASN A 24 33.36 15.59 -2.52
N ARG A 25 34.07 14.52 -2.90
CA ARG A 25 35.39 14.07 -2.38
C ARG A 25 35.67 12.62 -2.77
N ALA A 26 36.94 12.26 -2.71
CA ALA A 26 37.57 11.00 -3.14
C ALA A 26 36.87 9.68 -2.72
N GLN A 27 35.93 9.69 -1.77
CA GLN A 27 35.08 8.55 -1.40
C GLN A 27 34.10 8.11 -2.52
N GLY A 28 33.78 8.99 -3.48
CA GLY A 28 32.96 8.64 -4.65
C GLY A 28 33.60 7.63 -5.62
N ARG A 29 34.93 7.45 -5.54
CA ARG A 29 35.66 6.46 -6.36
C ARG A 29 35.72 5.07 -5.69
N ALA A 30 35.85 5.01 -4.36
CA ALA A 30 35.81 3.76 -3.61
C ALA A 30 34.41 3.12 -3.61
N SER A 31 33.34 3.93 -3.52
CA SER A 31 31.95 3.44 -3.57
C SER A 31 31.47 3.00 -4.96
N ARG A 32 32.18 3.39 -6.03
CA ARG A 32 31.90 2.95 -7.42
C ARG A 32 32.53 1.58 -7.74
N ALA A 33 33.54 1.17 -6.97
CA ALA A 33 34.27 -0.09 -7.16
C ALA A 33 33.61 -1.30 -6.47
N ALA A 34 32.94 -1.09 -5.33
CA ALA A 34 32.07 -2.11 -4.76
C ALA A 34 30.72 -2.03 -5.49
N ARG A 35 30.42 -2.98 -6.38
CA ARG A 35 29.04 -3.18 -6.87
C ARG A 35 28.15 -3.39 -5.65
N ALA A 36 27.52 -2.33 -5.14
CA ALA A 36 26.61 -2.40 -4.02
C ALA A 36 25.56 -3.46 -4.38
N GLY A 37 25.53 -4.55 -3.62
CA GLY A 37 24.64 -5.67 -3.89
C GLY A 37 23.17 -5.26 -3.80
N TYR A 38 22.30 -6.25 -3.76
CA TYR A 38 20.88 -6.01 -3.58
C TYR A 38 20.42 -6.50 -2.21
N VAL A 39 19.38 -5.85 -1.71
CA VAL A 39 18.55 -6.36 -0.63
C VAL A 39 17.20 -6.71 -1.23
N TYR A 40 16.66 -7.84 -0.81
CA TYR A 40 15.44 -8.41 -1.34
C TYR A 40 14.37 -8.29 -0.26
N LEU A 41 13.38 -7.44 -0.49
CA LEU A 41 12.25 -7.31 0.42
C LEU A 41 11.23 -8.36 0.04
N HIS A 42 11.16 -9.43 0.82
CA HIS A 42 10.13 -10.47 0.68
C HIS A 42 8.90 -10.00 1.41
N SER A 43 7.77 -9.92 0.71
CA SER A 43 6.53 -9.38 1.24
C SER A 43 5.37 -10.33 1.02
N ALA A 44 4.51 -10.46 2.02
CA ALA A 44 3.29 -11.24 2.00
C ALA A 44 2.11 -10.38 2.47
N VAL A 45 1.12 -10.19 1.61
CA VAL A 45 -0.03 -9.29 1.85
C VAL A 45 -1.31 -10.10 1.84
N ASP A 46 -2.09 -10.04 2.92
CA ASP A 46 -3.43 -10.60 2.92
C ASP A 46 -4.37 -9.79 2.02
N GLY A 47 -5.12 -10.51 1.18
CA GLY A 47 -6.00 -9.93 0.18
C GLY A 47 -7.24 -9.25 0.75
N TYR A 48 -7.65 -9.56 1.99
CA TYR A 48 -8.85 -9.02 2.63
C TYR A 48 -8.52 -7.85 3.56
N SER A 49 -7.76 -8.12 4.63
CA SER A 49 -7.40 -7.16 5.69
C SER A 49 -6.35 -6.14 5.25
N ARG A 50 -5.51 -6.49 4.26
CA ARG A 50 -4.26 -5.78 3.90
C ARG A 50 -3.15 -5.90 4.94
N LEU A 51 -3.32 -6.78 5.92
CA LEU A 51 -2.25 -7.13 6.84
C LEU A 51 -1.05 -7.63 6.03
N THR A 52 0.13 -7.06 6.30
CA THR A 52 1.32 -7.28 5.49
C THR A 52 2.51 -7.66 6.35
N TYR A 53 3.18 -8.73 5.97
CA TYR A 53 4.44 -9.18 6.54
C TYR A 53 5.58 -8.97 5.55
N THR A 54 6.66 -8.31 5.98
CA THR A 54 7.80 -8.03 5.10
C THR A 54 9.13 -8.19 5.82
N GLU A 55 10.08 -8.84 5.15
CA GLU A 55 11.44 -9.03 5.63
C GLU A 55 12.48 -8.57 4.60
N ALA A 56 13.57 -7.97 5.06
CA ALA A 56 14.75 -7.72 4.24
C ALA A 56 15.69 -8.92 4.28
N LEU A 57 15.85 -9.62 3.15
CA LEU A 57 16.67 -10.82 3.01
C LEU A 57 17.79 -10.62 1.97
N THR A 58 18.75 -11.54 1.96
CA THR A 58 20.00 -11.43 1.18
C THR A 58 19.88 -11.88 -0.27
N ASP A 59 18.86 -12.69 -0.60
CA ASP A 59 18.66 -13.21 -1.94
C ASP A 59 17.19 -13.55 -2.24
N GLU A 60 16.94 -13.91 -3.50
CA GLU A 60 15.65 -14.36 -4.03
C GLU A 60 15.65 -15.87 -4.34
N LYS A 61 16.46 -16.67 -3.64
CA LYS A 61 16.52 -18.13 -3.87
C LYS A 61 15.27 -18.82 -3.33
N ALA A 62 14.97 -19.98 -3.89
CA ALA A 62 13.83 -20.80 -3.46
C ALA A 62 13.88 -21.13 -1.96
N ILE A 63 15.05 -21.52 -1.42
CA ILE A 63 15.23 -21.84 0.01
C ILE A 63 14.91 -20.65 0.92
N THR A 64 15.31 -19.45 0.51
CA THR A 64 15.05 -18.19 1.23
C THR A 64 13.57 -17.84 1.21
N ALA A 65 12.93 -17.95 0.03
CA ALA A 65 11.49 -17.73 -0.13
C ALA A 65 10.65 -18.75 0.67
N ILE A 66 11.10 -20.01 0.75
CA ILE A 66 10.49 -21.05 1.59
C ILE A 66 10.59 -20.67 3.07
N GLY A 67 11.79 -20.29 3.54
CA GLY A 67 11.99 -19.84 4.91
C GLY A 67 11.12 -18.64 5.28
N PHE A 68 11.04 -17.66 4.37
CA PHE A 68 10.13 -16.52 4.51
C PHE A 68 8.66 -16.97 4.62
N MET A 69 8.20 -17.88 3.75
CA MET A 69 6.82 -18.36 3.80
C MET A 69 6.47 -19.08 5.10
N HIS A 70 7.40 -19.83 5.70
CA HIS A 70 7.17 -20.43 7.02
C HIS A 70 6.98 -19.38 8.11
N ARG A 71 7.86 -18.37 8.16
CA ARG A 71 7.75 -17.27 9.13
C ARG A 71 6.48 -16.45 8.92
N ALA A 72 6.15 -16.13 7.67
CA ALA A 72 4.93 -15.42 7.30
C ALA A 72 3.68 -16.18 7.76
N ARG A 73 3.62 -17.50 7.60
CA ARG A 73 2.50 -18.32 8.08
C ARG A 73 2.32 -18.26 9.58
N VAL A 74 3.40 -18.42 10.35
CA VAL A 74 3.37 -18.32 11.81
C VAL A 74 2.88 -16.94 12.22
N TRP A 75 3.38 -15.89 11.58
CA TRP A 75 2.97 -14.52 11.83
C TRP A 75 1.49 -14.29 11.53
N PHE A 76 0.99 -14.75 10.37
CA PHE A 76 -0.42 -14.65 10.01
C PHE A 76 -1.34 -15.44 10.95
N ALA A 77 -0.95 -16.66 11.33
CA ALA A 77 -1.71 -17.49 12.26
C ALA A 77 -1.87 -16.82 13.62
N ALA A 78 -0.81 -16.19 14.12
CA ALA A 78 -0.88 -15.44 15.36
C ALA A 78 -1.82 -14.21 15.26
N HIS A 79 -2.04 -13.65 14.05
CA HIS A 79 -3.04 -12.58 13.80
C HIS A 79 -4.45 -13.14 13.52
N GLY A 80 -4.70 -14.42 13.85
CA GLY A 80 -5.99 -15.07 13.63
C GLY A 80 -6.23 -15.54 12.19
N ILE A 81 -5.23 -15.48 11.30
CA ILE A 81 -5.30 -16.05 9.94
C ILE A 81 -4.64 -17.43 9.95
N ASP A 82 -5.35 -18.40 10.50
CA ASP A 82 -4.92 -19.80 10.67
C ASP A 82 -4.80 -20.57 9.34
N ARG A 83 -5.66 -20.23 8.37
CA ARG A 83 -5.76 -20.94 7.10
C ARG A 83 -5.58 -20.02 5.89
N ILE A 84 -4.45 -20.20 5.20
CA ILE A 84 -4.23 -19.59 3.88
C ILE A 84 -4.75 -20.53 2.79
N GLN A 85 -5.91 -20.20 2.19
CA GLN A 85 -6.51 -21.02 1.13
C GLN A 85 -5.75 -20.95 -0.21
N ARG A 86 -5.18 -19.79 -0.51
CA ARG A 86 -4.57 -19.49 -1.81
C ARG A 86 -3.39 -18.54 -1.63
N ILE A 87 -2.28 -18.86 -2.29
CA ILE A 87 -1.09 -18.03 -2.37
C ILE A 87 -0.92 -17.59 -3.82
N VAL A 88 -0.88 -16.28 -4.03
CA VAL A 88 -0.67 -15.67 -5.34
C VAL A 88 0.75 -15.15 -5.42
N THR A 89 1.51 -15.60 -6.41
CA THR A 89 2.89 -15.14 -6.65
C THR A 89 3.06 -14.67 -8.07
N ASP A 90 4.14 -13.92 -8.31
CA ASP A 90 4.62 -13.70 -9.66
C ASP A 90 5.24 -14.99 -10.26
N ASN A 91 5.89 -14.85 -11.43
CA ASN A 91 6.56 -15.95 -12.11
C ASN A 91 8.07 -16.06 -11.77
N GLY A 92 8.51 -15.46 -10.66
CA GLY A 92 9.87 -15.56 -10.16
C GLY A 92 10.36 -17.00 -10.06
N SER A 93 11.63 -17.23 -10.37
CA SER A 93 12.21 -18.58 -10.44
C SER A 93 12.10 -19.32 -9.10
N CYS A 94 12.19 -18.62 -7.97
CA CYS A 94 11.99 -19.18 -6.64
C CYS A 94 10.61 -19.77 -6.44
N TYR A 95 9.56 -19.09 -6.91
CA TYR A 95 8.18 -19.56 -6.80
C TYR A 95 7.86 -20.67 -7.81
N ARG A 96 8.61 -20.77 -8.91
CA ARG A 96 8.49 -21.88 -9.86
C ARG A 96 9.12 -23.18 -9.36
N ALA A 97 9.99 -23.12 -8.35
CA ALA A 97 10.66 -24.30 -7.82
C ALA A 97 9.64 -25.30 -7.25
N LYS A 98 9.83 -26.59 -7.53
CA LYS A 98 8.93 -27.66 -7.03
C LYS A 98 8.86 -27.68 -5.50
N ASP A 99 9.98 -27.40 -4.84
CA ASP A 99 10.06 -27.39 -3.37
C ASP A 99 9.21 -26.27 -2.76
N PHE A 100 9.07 -25.12 -3.44
CA PHE A 100 8.19 -24.05 -2.97
C PHE A 100 6.73 -24.49 -2.92
N ALA A 101 6.25 -25.20 -3.95
CA ALA A 101 4.89 -25.74 -3.96
C ALA A 101 4.63 -26.75 -2.84
N ARG A 102 5.65 -27.55 -2.47
CA ARG A 102 5.54 -28.58 -1.41
C ARG A 102 5.30 -27.98 -0.03
N VAL A 103 5.88 -26.81 0.25
CA VAL A 103 5.76 -26.15 1.57
C VAL A 103 4.48 -25.33 1.74
N LEU A 104 3.55 -25.37 0.77
CA LEU A 104 2.34 -24.57 0.85
C LEU A 104 1.21 -25.16 1.73
N HIS A 105 1.42 -26.35 2.32
CA HIS A 105 0.54 -26.98 3.32
C HIS A 105 -0.94 -26.96 2.91
N GLY A 106 -1.23 -27.40 1.68
CA GLY A 106 -2.60 -27.45 1.15
C GLY A 106 -3.16 -26.13 0.60
N ALA A 107 -2.42 -25.01 0.69
CA ALA A 107 -2.80 -23.78 0.00
C ALA A 107 -2.62 -23.94 -1.52
N ARG A 108 -3.61 -23.50 -2.30
CA ARG A 108 -3.50 -23.49 -3.76
C ARG A 108 -2.46 -22.44 -4.18
N HIS A 109 -1.41 -22.88 -4.87
CA HIS A 109 -0.48 -21.96 -5.53
C HIS A 109 -1.10 -21.43 -6.83
N GLN A 110 -1.23 -20.11 -6.93
CA GLN A 110 -1.66 -19.44 -8.16
C GLN A 110 -0.56 -18.48 -8.60
N ARG A 111 0.12 -18.80 -9.69
CA ARG A 111 1.02 -17.85 -10.35
C ARG A 111 0.21 -16.91 -11.22
N ILE A 112 0.60 -15.64 -11.28
CA ILE A 112 -0.03 -14.69 -12.20
C ILE A 112 0.18 -15.14 -13.64
N THR A 113 -0.86 -15.03 -14.45
CA THR A 113 -0.71 -15.20 -15.90
C THR A 113 0.18 -14.07 -16.42
N PRO A 114 1.16 -14.36 -17.29
CA PRO A 114 1.91 -13.30 -17.97
C PRO A 114 0.97 -12.24 -18.55
N TYR A 115 1.37 -10.97 -18.46
CA TYR A 115 0.60 -9.82 -18.96
C TYR A 115 -0.78 -9.59 -18.32
N THR A 116 -1.02 -10.11 -17.11
CA THR A 116 -2.26 -9.84 -16.33
C THR A 116 -1.99 -9.06 -15.04
N PRO A 117 -1.63 -7.76 -15.13
CA PRO A 117 -1.22 -6.95 -13.97
C PRO A 117 -2.31 -6.84 -12.88
N ARG A 118 -3.59 -7.01 -13.25
CA ARG A 118 -4.73 -6.95 -12.32
C ARG A 118 -4.61 -7.95 -11.15
N HIS A 119 -3.97 -9.10 -11.36
CA HIS A 119 -3.85 -10.13 -10.33
C HIS A 119 -2.84 -9.80 -9.23
N ASN A 120 -1.91 -8.87 -9.48
CA ASN A 120 -0.84 -8.52 -8.55
C ASN A 120 -1.01 -7.13 -7.92
N GLY A 121 -2.04 -6.39 -8.32
CA GLY A 121 -2.22 -4.99 -7.93
C GLY A 121 -2.27 -4.72 -6.40
N LYS A 122 -2.59 -5.72 -5.57
CA LYS A 122 -2.59 -5.56 -4.11
C LYS A 122 -1.17 -5.41 -3.55
N ILE A 123 -0.27 -6.31 -3.93
CA ILE A 123 1.12 -6.26 -3.46
C ILE A 123 1.92 -5.20 -4.21
N GLU A 124 1.61 -4.93 -5.48
CA GLU A 124 2.21 -3.81 -6.22
C GLU A 124 1.88 -2.46 -5.56
N ARG A 125 0.62 -2.27 -5.14
CA ARG A 125 0.22 -1.07 -4.38
C ARG A 125 0.97 -0.98 -3.05
N TYR A 126 1.11 -2.10 -2.34
CA TYR A 126 1.91 -2.14 -1.11
C TYR A 126 3.38 -1.76 -1.37
N HIS A 127 4.01 -2.34 -2.39
CA HIS A 127 5.38 -2.03 -2.78
C HIS A 127 5.58 -0.58 -3.19
N ARG A 128 4.56 0.05 -3.77
CA ARG A 128 4.57 1.48 -4.08
C ARG A 128 4.52 2.33 -2.80
N ILE A 129 3.61 2.01 -1.88
CA ILE A 129 3.52 2.69 -0.56
C ILE A 129 4.85 2.53 0.21
N LEU A 130 5.38 1.32 0.29
CA LEU A 130 6.67 1.04 0.94
C LEU A 130 7.82 1.84 0.30
N ALA A 131 7.81 2.01 -1.02
CA ALA A 131 8.82 2.82 -1.68
C ALA A 131 8.69 4.31 -1.36
N GLU A 132 7.48 4.84 -1.49
CA GLU A 132 7.16 6.26 -1.31
C GLU A 132 7.35 6.69 0.16
N GLU A 133 6.82 5.93 1.12
CA GLU A 133 6.73 6.32 2.52
C GLU A 133 7.89 5.83 3.39
N PHE A 134 8.68 4.86 2.92
CA PHE A 134 9.78 4.29 3.70
C PHE A 134 11.11 4.34 2.98
N LEU A 135 11.23 3.69 1.81
CA LEU A 135 12.53 3.54 1.15
C LEU A 135 13.11 4.89 0.72
N TYR A 136 12.26 5.79 0.22
CA TYR A 136 12.67 7.08 -0.33
C TYR A 136 12.23 8.29 0.50
N ALA A 137 11.47 8.08 1.59
CA ALA A 137 11.03 9.15 2.47
C ALA A 137 12.17 9.80 3.26
N ARG A 138 13.29 9.09 3.48
CA ARG A 138 14.48 9.62 4.13
C ARG A 138 15.77 9.02 3.59
N THR A 139 16.88 9.69 3.86
CA THR A 139 18.22 9.15 3.61
C THR A 139 18.61 8.15 4.69
N TRP A 140 19.35 7.12 4.29
CA TRP A 140 19.85 6.07 5.17
C TRP A 140 21.38 6.07 5.13
N THR A 141 22.00 5.82 6.27
CA THR A 141 23.47 5.81 6.43
C THR A 141 24.06 4.41 6.37
N SER A 142 23.26 3.37 6.57
CA SER A 142 23.67 1.97 6.38
C SER A 142 22.46 1.07 6.12
N GLU A 143 22.73 -0.13 5.60
CA GLU A 143 21.68 -1.14 5.43
C GLU A 143 21.13 -1.64 6.77
N ALA A 144 21.99 -1.77 7.79
CA ALA A 144 21.58 -2.17 9.12
C ALA A 144 20.54 -1.21 9.71
N GLN A 145 20.78 0.11 9.58
CA GLN A 145 19.84 1.14 10.00
C GLN A 145 18.50 1.01 9.26
N ARG A 146 18.53 0.80 7.93
CA ARG A 146 17.32 0.61 7.14
C ARG A 146 16.56 -0.64 7.57
N SER A 147 17.25 -1.75 7.80
CA SER A 147 16.64 -3.02 8.22
C SER A 147 15.96 -2.92 9.59
N GLU A 148 16.58 -2.26 10.58
CA GLU A 148 15.92 -2.05 11.88
C GLU A 148 14.69 -1.15 11.77
N ALA A 149 14.80 -0.07 10.98
CA ALA A 149 13.65 0.79 10.76
C ALA A 149 12.51 0.12 9.98
N LEU A 150 12.80 -0.87 9.13
CA LEU A 150 11.78 -1.64 8.42
C LEU A 150 10.88 -2.40 9.41
N LYS A 151 11.43 -2.91 10.52
CA LYS A 151 10.65 -3.57 11.56
C LYS A 151 9.63 -2.61 12.18
N ILE A 152 10.07 -1.39 12.51
CA ILE A 152 9.20 -0.34 13.05
C ILE A 152 8.15 0.06 12.02
N TRP A 153 8.56 0.22 10.76
CA TRP A 153 7.64 0.56 9.68
C TRP A 153 6.56 -0.51 9.47
N ASN A 154 6.90 -1.80 9.58
CA ASN A 154 5.92 -2.88 9.49
C ASN A 154 4.85 -2.78 10.58
N ILE A 155 5.22 -2.40 11.80
CA ILE A 155 4.28 -2.15 12.89
C ILE A 155 3.39 -0.96 12.53
N HIS A 156 4.01 0.17 12.13
CA HIS A 156 3.27 1.36 11.72
C HIS A 156 2.27 1.08 10.61
N PHE A 157 2.69 0.40 9.54
CA PHE A 157 1.84 0.06 8.40
C PHE A 157 0.61 -0.76 8.80
N ASN A 158 0.77 -1.73 9.70
CA ASN A 158 -0.28 -2.67 10.08
C ASN A 158 -1.19 -2.17 11.22
N TYR A 159 -0.68 -1.33 12.13
CA TYR A 159 -1.37 -0.98 13.37
C TYR A 159 -1.71 0.51 13.52
N HIS A 160 -1.10 1.39 12.71
CA HIS A 160 -1.25 2.83 12.87
C HIS A 160 -1.63 3.56 11.58
N ARG A 161 -1.15 3.10 10.42
CA ARG A 161 -1.38 3.76 9.13
C ARG A 161 -2.84 3.58 8.68
N PRO A 162 -3.60 4.64 8.40
CA PRO A 162 -4.93 4.55 7.80
C PRO A 162 -4.92 3.95 6.39
N HIS A 163 -5.89 3.11 6.05
CA HIS A 163 -6.07 2.60 4.68
C HIS A 163 -7.48 2.88 4.17
N SER A 164 -7.61 3.44 2.98
CA SER A 164 -8.90 3.61 2.32
C SER A 164 -9.59 2.26 2.04
N ALA A 165 -8.79 1.23 1.76
CA ALA A 165 -9.30 -0.12 1.61
C ALA A 165 -9.91 -0.67 2.90
N ALA A 166 -9.63 -0.06 4.06
CA ALA A 166 -10.07 -0.39 5.41
C ALA A 166 -10.83 0.76 6.09
N ASP A 167 -11.58 1.55 5.32
CA ASP A 167 -12.48 2.59 5.85
C ASP A 167 -11.76 3.63 6.73
N GLY A 168 -10.50 3.92 6.41
CA GLY A 168 -9.65 4.83 7.17
C GLY A 168 -9.00 4.22 8.41
N GLN A 169 -9.20 2.92 8.66
CA GLN A 169 -8.60 2.20 9.78
C GLN A 169 -7.31 1.47 9.35
N PRO A 170 -6.43 1.10 10.31
CA PRO A 170 -5.26 0.29 10.03
C PRO A 170 -5.62 -1.16 9.68
N PRO A 171 -4.79 -1.90 8.93
CA PRO A 171 -5.11 -3.26 8.46
C PRO A 171 -5.46 -4.24 9.59
N ALA A 172 -4.79 -4.13 10.74
CA ALA A 172 -5.04 -4.99 11.89
C ALA A 172 -6.45 -4.83 12.49
N SER A 173 -7.15 -3.72 12.25
CA SER A 173 -8.52 -3.52 12.77
C SER A 173 -9.55 -4.47 12.15
N ARG A 174 -9.22 -5.07 11.01
CA ARG A 174 -10.08 -6.04 10.30
C ARG A 174 -9.94 -7.47 10.81
N LEU A 175 -9.07 -7.68 11.79
CA LEU A 175 -8.76 -8.99 12.33
C LEU A 175 -9.33 -9.08 13.74
N THR A 176 -9.83 -10.26 14.08
CA THR A 176 -10.42 -10.55 15.39
C THR A 176 -9.36 -10.76 16.48
N THR A 177 -8.10 -11.02 16.10
CA THR A 177 -6.98 -11.29 17.01
C THR A 177 -5.81 -10.36 16.67
N GLY A 178 -5.54 -9.39 17.54
CA GLY A 178 -4.33 -8.56 17.46
C GLY A 178 -3.20 -9.16 18.31
N ILE A 179 -1.97 -9.22 17.78
CA ILE A 179 -0.78 -9.64 18.56
C ILE A 179 -0.10 -8.47 19.26
N THR A 180 -0.33 -7.25 18.77
CA THR A 180 0.38 -6.09 19.30
C THR A 180 -0.47 -5.45 20.39
N ASN A 181 -0.04 -5.58 21.64
CA ASN A 181 -0.61 -4.90 22.82
C ASN A 181 -0.37 -3.37 22.81
N VAL A 182 0.19 -2.82 21.74
CA VAL A 182 0.32 -1.38 21.54
C VAL A 182 -1.02 -0.88 21.01
N VAL A 183 -1.92 -0.60 21.95
CA VAL A 183 -3.17 0.09 21.67
C VAL A 183 -2.79 1.45 21.08
N THR A 184 -3.22 1.71 19.85
CA THR A 184 -3.19 3.05 19.27
C THR A 184 -4.02 3.97 20.15
N SER A 185 -3.40 4.96 20.80
CA SER A 185 -4.11 6.00 21.58
C SER A 185 -4.75 7.09 20.71
N TYR A 186 -4.83 6.90 19.39
CA TYR A 186 -5.60 7.80 18.53
C TYR A 186 -7.07 7.42 18.59
N SER A 187 -7.78 7.98 19.57
CA SER A 187 -9.22 8.16 19.51
C SER A 187 -9.54 9.02 18.29
N TRP A 188 -9.88 8.38 17.17
CA TRP A 188 -10.65 9.04 16.14
C TRP A 188 -12.03 9.30 16.76
N HIS A 189 -12.25 10.52 17.26
CA HIS A 189 -13.60 11.01 17.40
C HIS A 189 -14.19 11.02 16.00
N ALA A 190 -14.94 9.96 15.68
CA ALA A 190 -16.03 10.08 14.72
C ALA A 190 -16.88 11.24 15.25
N GLY A 191 -16.67 12.42 14.68
CA GLY A 191 -17.55 13.55 14.88
C GLY A 191 -18.93 13.10 14.44
N LEU A 192 -19.73 12.68 15.40
CA LEU A 192 -21.17 12.84 15.36
C LEU A 192 -21.38 14.29 14.95
N VAL A 193 -21.77 14.51 13.69
CA VAL A 193 -22.49 15.72 13.33
C VAL A 193 -23.76 15.64 14.17
N SER A 194 -23.69 16.25 15.34
CA SER A 194 -24.84 16.60 16.16
C SER A 194 -25.78 17.37 15.23
N THR A 195 -26.90 16.75 14.86
CA THR A 195 -28.08 17.47 14.42
C THR A 195 -28.57 18.28 15.62
N GLN A 196 -27.91 19.40 15.87
CA GLN A 196 -28.40 20.39 16.79
C GLN A 196 -29.49 21.15 16.04
N THR A 197 -30.72 20.84 16.38
CA THR A 197 -31.93 21.57 16.01
C THR A 197 -31.71 23.04 16.36
N ARG A 198 -31.25 23.82 15.38
CA ARG A 198 -31.06 25.25 15.52
C ARG A 198 -32.45 25.88 15.46
N THR A 199 -33.02 26.15 16.63
CA THR A 199 -34.20 27.00 16.79
C THR A 199 -33.95 28.31 16.04
N LEU A 200 -34.76 28.54 15.02
CA LEU A 200 -34.76 29.73 14.18
C LEU A 200 -34.93 30.98 15.04
N SER A 201 -33.91 31.84 15.07
CA SER A 201 -34.10 33.25 15.43
C SER A 201 -34.73 33.98 14.24
N PRO A 202 -35.67 34.92 14.47
CA PRO A 202 -36.43 35.55 13.41
C PRO A 202 -35.55 36.44 12.51
N PRO A 203 -35.84 36.50 11.19
CA PRO A 203 -35.01 37.22 10.24
C PRO A 203 -35.09 38.75 10.44
N ARG A 204 -33.90 39.38 10.47
CA ARG A 204 -33.76 40.84 10.40
C ARG A 204 -34.29 41.35 9.06
N ARG A 205 -35.15 42.37 9.12
CA ARG A 205 -35.63 43.17 7.98
C ARG A 205 -34.45 43.63 7.11
N GLN A 206 -34.43 43.20 5.85
CA GLN A 206 -33.62 43.80 4.81
C GLN A 206 -34.50 44.69 3.91
N LYS A 207 -33.94 45.84 3.54
CA LYS A 207 -34.58 46.97 2.85
C LYS A 207 -34.90 46.63 1.38
N PRO A 208 -35.97 47.19 0.77
CA PRO A 208 -36.34 46.95 -0.62
C PRO A 208 -35.76 47.99 -1.60
N CYS A 209 -35.29 47.52 -2.75
CA CYS A 209 -35.19 48.17 -4.08
C CYS A 209 -34.13 47.39 -4.88
N ARG A 210 -34.26 47.06 -6.17
CA ARG A 210 -35.10 47.59 -7.26
C ARG A 210 -35.13 46.50 -8.34
N GLU A 211 -36.30 46.21 -8.90
CA GLU A 211 -36.47 45.29 -10.03
C GLU A 211 -35.83 45.86 -11.32
N LYS A 212 -35.23 44.98 -12.12
CA LYS A 212 -34.96 45.24 -13.54
C LYS A 212 -35.91 44.36 -14.39
N PRO A 213 -36.52 44.91 -15.47
CA PRO A 213 -37.58 44.28 -16.22
C PRO A 213 -37.09 43.15 -17.16
N PRO A 214 -38.00 42.27 -17.62
CA PRO A 214 -37.70 41.06 -18.37
C PRO A 214 -37.48 41.34 -19.88
N VAL A 215 -36.70 40.46 -20.51
CA VAL A 215 -36.63 40.34 -21.98
C VAL A 215 -37.72 39.34 -22.40
N GLU A 216 -38.71 39.84 -23.13
CA GLU A 216 -39.77 39.07 -23.77
C GLU A 216 -39.23 38.23 -24.93
N ALA A 217 -39.72 37.00 -25.03
CA ALA A 217 -39.55 36.10 -26.15
C ALA A 217 -40.95 35.70 -26.64
N GLU A 218 -41.26 35.96 -27.91
CA GLU A 218 -42.50 35.58 -28.61
C GLU A 218 -42.18 35.63 -30.14
N PRO A 219 -42.99 35.05 -31.05
CA PRO A 219 -43.23 33.62 -31.23
C PRO A 219 -43.08 33.19 -32.72
N GLY A 220 -43.16 31.89 -33.00
CA GLY A 220 -42.91 31.30 -34.32
C GLY A 220 -44.07 31.35 -35.32
N LEU A 221 -43.90 30.70 -36.47
CA LEU A 221 -44.93 29.98 -37.25
C LEU A 221 -44.32 29.33 -38.53
N VAL A 222 -44.77 28.12 -38.86
CA VAL A 222 -44.99 27.54 -40.24
C VAL A 222 -43.75 27.39 -41.14
N GLY A 223 -43.23 26.20 -41.47
CA GLY A 223 -43.89 25.06 -42.12
C GLY A 223 -43.73 25.17 -43.65
N PHE A 224 -43.01 24.28 -44.33
CA PHE A 224 -43.33 23.80 -45.69
C PHE A 224 -42.42 22.64 -46.13
N VAL A 225 -43.06 21.65 -46.74
CA VAL A 225 -42.55 20.41 -47.34
C VAL A 225 -42.60 20.55 -48.86
N GLN A 226 -41.57 20.10 -49.59
CA GLN A 226 -41.58 19.53 -50.97
C GLN A 226 -40.10 19.27 -51.35
N MET A 227 -39.59 18.04 -51.56
CA MET A 227 -39.79 17.05 -52.64
C MET A 227 -39.57 17.53 -54.08
N SER A 228 -38.50 16.98 -54.68
CA SER A 228 -38.28 16.58 -56.11
C SER A 228 -38.18 17.70 -57.15
N GLN A 229 -37.31 17.65 -58.17
CA GLN A 229 -36.53 16.58 -58.82
C GLN A 229 -35.09 17.04 -59.09
#